data_AF-A0A6B3N226-F1
#
_entry.id   AF-A0A6B3N226-F1
#
_cell.length_a   1.000
_cell.length_b   1.000
_cell.length_c   1.000
_cell.angle_alpha   90.00
_cell.angle_beta   90.00
_cell.angle_gamma   90.00
#
_symmetry.space_group_name_H-M   'P 1'
#
loop_
_entity.id
_entity.type
_entity.pdbx_description
1 polymer ?
#
loop_
_entity_poly.entity_id
_entity_poly.type
_entity_poly.pdbx_seq_one_letter_code
_entity_poly.pdbx_strand_id
1 'polypeptide(L)'
;MTRQEKQSITSELQTQAIILGGWVALMWIVELVDIFIFGRKLDLYGIIPRNPIGLRGILFAPFLHGGFSHLISNTIPFLVLGWFVMLQETSDFF
;
A
#
# COMPACT_ATOMS: atom_id res chain seq x y z
N MET A 1 -11.15 -8.74 31.10
CA MET A 1 -10.11 -9.25 30.19
C MET A 1 -8.94 -9.78 30.98
N THR A 2 -8.50 -10.99 30.68
CA THR A 2 -7.33 -11.64 31.28
C THR A 2 -6.03 -11.04 30.70
N ARG A 3 -4.90 -11.25 31.38
CA ARG A 3 -3.58 -10.83 30.86
C ARG A 3 -3.25 -11.49 29.51
N GLN A 4 -3.71 -12.73 29.32
CA GLN A 4 -3.52 -13.50 28.08
C GLN A 4 -4.33 -12.89 26.91
N GLU A 5 -5.59 -12.53 27.14
CA GLU A 5 -6.43 -11.86 26.12
C GLU A 5 -5.81 -10.52 25.67
N LYS A 6 -5.30 -9.72 26.61
CA LYS A 6 -4.62 -8.46 26.27
C LYS A 6 -3.38 -8.69 25.41
N GLN A 7 -2.57 -9.70 25.75
CA GLN A 7 -1.36 -10.04 24.98
C GLN A 7 -1.69 -10.48 23.55
N SER A 8 -2.75 -11.29 23.38
CA SER A 8 -3.23 -11.73 22.06
C SER A 8 -3.62 -10.54 21.19
N ILE A 9 -4.50 -9.67 21.70
CA ILE A 9 -4.97 -8.48 20.98
C ILE A 9 -3.79 -7.59 20.60
N THR A 10 -2.84 -7.33 21.51
CA THR A 10 -1.68 -6.50 21.18
C THR A 10 -0.81 -7.08 20.07
N SER A 11 -0.64 -8.41 20.03
CA SER A 11 0.15 -9.07 18.98
C SER A 11 -0.54 -8.99 17.61
N GLU A 12 -1.87 -9.07 17.60
CA GLU A 12 -2.67 -8.97 16.38
C GLU A 12 -2.63 -7.53 15.83
N LEU A 13 -2.88 -6.53 16.68
CA LEU A 13 -2.76 -5.12 16.30
C LEU A 13 -1.35 -4.77 15.80
N GLN A 14 -0.31 -5.34 16.42
CA GLN A 14 1.07 -5.16 15.96
C GLN A 14 1.28 -5.76 14.56
N THR A 15 0.72 -6.94 14.31
CA THR A 15 0.82 -7.62 13.00
C THR A 15 0.10 -6.81 11.91
N GLN A 16 -1.14 -6.37 12.18
CA GLN A 16 -1.91 -5.54 11.27
C GLN A 16 -1.20 -4.21 10.97
N ALA A 17 -0.60 -3.58 11.98
CA ALA A 17 0.20 -2.36 11.81
C ALA A 17 1.46 -2.61 10.96
N ILE A 18 2.15 -3.74 11.15
CA ILE A 18 3.31 -4.13 10.33
C ILE A 18 2.90 -4.37 8.88
N ILE A 19 1.80 -5.07 8.63
CA ILE A 19 1.30 -5.36 7.27
C ILE A 19 0.97 -4.06 6.54
N LEU A 20 0.09 -3.24 7.13
CA LEU A 20 -0.35 -2.00 6.49
C LEU A 20 0.81 -0.99 6.37
N GLY A 21 1.59 -0.83 7.44
CA GLY A 21 2.75 0.03 7.46
C GLY A 21 3.81 -0.39 6.44
N GLY A 22 4.00 -1.70 6.24
CA GLY A 22 4.90 -2.25 5.23
C GLY A 22 4.50 -1.88 3.80
N TRP A 23 3.22 -2.04 3.45
CA TRP A 23 2.71 -1.64 2.14
C TRP A 23 2.77 -0.13 1.92
N VAL A 24 2.39 0.67 2.92
CA VAL A 24 2.50 2.14 2.85
C VAL A 24 3.97 2.55 2.67
N ALA A 25 4.87 1.99 3.46
CA ALA A 25 6.30 2.26 3.34
C ALA A 25 6.83 1.89 1.95
N LEU A 26 6.42 0.75 1.39
CA LEU A 26 6.80 0.35 0.03
C LEU A 26 6.37 1.40 -1.01
N MET A 27 5.10 1.81 -1.00
CA MET A 27 4.58 2.81 -1.95
C MET A 27 5.30 4.16 -1.82
N TRP A 28 5.58 4.60 -0.59
CA TRP A 28 6.35 5.83 -0.35
C TRP A 28 7.80 5.73 -0.82
N ILE A 29 8.47 4.61 -0.56
CA ILE A 29 9.84 4.38 -1.04
C ILE A 29 9.88 4.41 -2.57
N VAL A 30 8.94 3.73 -3.23
CA VAL A 30 8.86 3.70 -4.70
C VAL A 30 8.65 5.11 -5.26
N GLU A 31 7.74 5.90 -4.69
CA GLU A 31 7.48 7.28 -5.14
C GLU A 31 8.68 8.22 -4.93
N LEU A 32 9.33 8.12 -3.76
CA LEU A 32 10.54 8.90 -3.47
C LEU A 32 11.66 8.54 -4.46
N VAL A 33 11.86 7.26 -4.74
CA VAL A 33 12.82 6.79 -5.74
C VAL A 33 12.46 7.31 -7.13
N ASP A 34 11.19 7.26 -7.54
CA ASP A 34 10.79 7.75 -8.86
C ASP A 34 11.07 9.26 -9.01
N ILE A 35 10.66 10.06 -8.02
CA ILE A 35 10.83 11.51 -8.08
C ILE A 35 12.31 11.90 -8.03
N PHE A 36 13.08 11.37 -7.06
CA PHE A 36 14.43 11.86 -6.78
C PHE A 36 15.52 11.17 -7.59
N ILE A 37 15.30 9.94 -8.07
CA ILE A 37 16.31 9.17 -8.82
C ILE A 37 15.94 9.11 -10.31
N PHE A 38 14.68 8.81 -10.63
CA PHE A 38 14.25 8.60 -12.01
C PHE A 38 13.66 9.84 -12.69
N GLY A 39 13.36 10.90 -11.92
CA GLY A 39 12.73 12.11 -12.43
C GLY A 39 11.34 11.84 -13.01
N ARG A 40 10.54 11.00 -12.32
CA ARG A 40 9.16 10.62 -12.70
C ARG A 40 9.05 9.75 -13.95
N LYS A 41 10.11 9.04 -14.32
CA LYS A 41 10.10 8.16 -15.50
C LYS A 41 9.44 6.81 -15.22
N LEU A 42 9.29 6.41 -13.97
CA LEU A 42 8.58 5.18 -13.63
C LEU A 42 7.07 5.31 -13.90
N ASP A 43 6.51 6.52 -13.88
CA ASP A 43 5.12 6.82 -14.32
C ASP A 43 4.78 6.22 -15.71
N LEU A 44 5.77 6.06 -16.60
CA LEU A 44 5.59 5.43 -17.92
C LEU A 44 5.21 3.95 -17.86
N TYR A 45 5.41 3.29 -16.71
CA TYR A 45 5.00 1.92 -16.45
C TYR A 45 3.60 1.83 -15.83
N GLY A 46 2.90 2.96 -15.65
CA GLY A 46 1.50 3.00 -15.26
C GLY A 46 0.54 2.53 -16.37
N ILE A 47 -0.75 2.58 -16.06
CA ILE A 47 -1.81 2.20 -17.02
C ILE A 47 -1.93 3.28 -18.09
N ILE A 48 -1.78 2.87 -19.36
CA ILE A 48 -1.96 3.75 -20.53
C ILE A 48 -3.19 3.27 -21.31
N PRO A 49 -4.34 3.97 -21.21
CA PRO A 49 -5.56 3.55 -21.88
C PRO A 49 -5.40 3.44 -23.39
N ARG A 50 -6.03 2.42 -24.00
CA ARG A 50 -6.07 2.19 -25.45
C ARG A 50 -4.69 1.97 -26.11
N ASN A 51 -3.68 1.63 -25.31
CA ASN A 51 -2.36 1.28 -25.81
C ASN A 51 -1.97 -0.11 -25.28
N PRO A 52 -1.67 -1.10 -26.14
CA PRO A 52 -1.24 -2.43 -25.70
C PRO A 52 -0.04 -2.40 -24.76
N ILE A 53 0.90 -1.46 -24.93
CA ILE A 53 2.05 -1.36 -24.02
C ILE A 53 1.65 -0.96 -22.60
N GLY A 54 0.50 -0.30 -22.45
CA GLY A 54 -0.08 0.10 -21.17
C GLY A 54 -0.60 -1.07 -20.33
N LEU A 55 -0.76 -2.26 -20.92
CA LEU A 55 -1.20 -3.46 -20.19
C LEU A 55 -0.19 -3.89 -19.12
N ARG A 56 1.10 -3.59 -19.31
CA ARG A 56 2.11 -3.80 -18.27
C ARG A 56 1.77 -3.07 -16.97
N GLY A 57 1.07 -1.93 -17.10
CA GLY A 57 0.63 -1.13 -15.97
C GLY A 57 -0.36 -1.84 -15.05
N ILE A 58 -1.03 -2.91 -15.49
CA ILE A 58 -1.89 -3.71 -14.59
C ILE A 58 -1.07 -4.30 -13.43
N LEU A 59 0.18 -4.69 -13.69
CA LEU A 59 1.06 -5.28 -12.67
C LEU A 59 1.77 -4.21 -11.82
N PHE A 60 2.14 -3.08 -12.42
CA PHE A 60 2.99 -2.08 -11.77
C PHE A 60 2.22 -0.92 -11.14
N ALA A 61 1.05 -0.56 -11.68
CA ALA A 61 0.27 0.58 -11.19
C ALA A 61 -0.11 0.53 -9.71
N PRO A 62 -0.33 -0.64 -9.06
CA PRO A 62 -0.56 -0.67 -7.62
C PRO A 62 0.59 -0.07 -6.78
N PHE A 63 1.80 0.01 -7.32
CA PHE A 63 2.99 0.54 -6.63
C PHE A 63 3.39 1.95 -7.09
N LEU A 64 2.95 2.37 -8.28
CA LEU A 64 3.34 3.64 -8.90
C LEU A 64 2.30 4.72 -8.61
N HIS A 65 2.75 5.94 -8.31
CA HIS A 65 1.88 7.05 -8.00
C HIS A 65 2.25 8.27 -8.83
N GLY A 66 1.26 8.98 -9.38
CA GLY A 66 1.51 10.19 -10.16
C GLY A 66 1.94 11.43 -9.35
N GLY A 67 2.47 11.30 -8.13
CA GLY A 67 2.84 12.42 -7.26
C GLY A 67 2.42 12.25 -5.80
N PHE A 68 3.05 13.03 -4.90
CA PHE A 68 2.76 13.04 -3.47
C PHE A 68 1.29 13.27 -3.10
N SER A 69 0.60 14.18 -3.80
CA SER A 69 -0.83 14.41 -3.52
C SER A 69 -1.65 13.15 -3.78
N HIS A 70 -1.35 12.40 -4.85
CA HIS A 70 -2.04 11.17 -5.17
C HIS A 70 -1.72 10.07 -4.15
N LEU A 71 -0.44 9.93 -3.77
CA LEU A 71 0.00 8.97 -2.75
C LEU A 71 -0.64 9.22 -1.38
N ILE A 72 -0.66 10.47 -0.91
CA ILE A 72 -1.27 10.84 0.39
C ILE A 72 -2.77 10.54 0.36
N SER A 73 -3.47 10.90 -0.72
CA SER A 73 -4.90 10.65 -0.88
C SER A 73 -5.26 9.16 -0.90
N ASN A 74 -4.33 8.27 -1.29
CA ASN A 74 -4.54 6.82 -1.23
C ASN A 74 -4.07 6.20 0.10
N THR A 75 -3.09 6.81 0.77
CA THR A 75 -2.54 6.28 2.04
C THR A 75 -3.62 6.16 3.11
N ILE A 76 -4.46 7.19 3.29
CA ILE A 76 -5.50 7.19 4.34
C ILE A 76 -6.58 6.13 4.05
N PRO A 77 -7.23 6.10 2.86
CA PRO A 77 -8.19 5.04 2.54
C PRO A 77 -7.58 3.64 2.62
N PHE A 78 -6.34 3.45 2.16
CA PHE A 78 -5.67 2.15 2.24
C PHE A 78 -5.51 1.67 3.68
N LEU A 79 -5.06 2.55 4.59
CA LEU A 79 -4.92 2.21 6.01
C LEU A 79 -6.26 1.86 6.65
N VAL A 80 -7.30 2.66 6.38
CA VAL A 80 -8.62 2.45 6.98
C VAL A 80 -9.29 1.19 6.43
N LEU A 81 -9.34 1.05 5.11
CA LEU A 81 -10.01 -0.08 4.46
C LEU A 81 -9.22 -1.38 4.61
N GLY A 82 -7.90 -1.34 4.52
CA GLY A 82 -7.04 -2.50 4.77
C GLY A 82 -7.18 -2.99 6.22
N TRP A 83 -7.33 -2.08 7.18
CA TRP A 83 -7.67 -2.45 8.55
C TRP A 83 -9.05 -3.11 8.64
N PHE A 84 -10.05 -2.58 7.93
CA PHE A 84 -11.40 -3.15 7.91
C PHE A 84 -11.44 -4.58 7.39
N VAL A 85 -10.61 -4.89 6.39
CA VAL A 85 -10.46 -6.27 5.88
C VAL A 85 -9.97 -7.22 6.97
N MET A 86 -9.06 -6.78 7.84
CA MET A 86 -8.47 -7.61 8.90
C MET A 86 -9.28 -7.65 10.21
N LEU A 87 -10.50 -7.12 10.24
CA LEU A 87 -11.30 -7.09 11.48
C LEU A 87 -11.76 -8.47 11.96
N GLN A 88 -11.89 -9.44 11.06
CA GLN A 88 -12.27 -10.80 11.39
C GLN A 88 -11.02 -11.65 11.61
N GLU A 89 -10.17 -11.77 10.58
CA GLU A 89 -8.88 -12.45 10.69
C GLU A 89 -7.80 -11.65 9.97
N THR A 90 -6.60 -11.59 10.55
CA THR A 90 -5.46 -10.90 9.90
C THR A 90 -5.07 -11.54 8.56
N SER A 91 -5.37 -12.82 8.35
CA SER A 91 -5.15 -13.53 7.07
C SER A 91 -6.03 -13.05 5.93
N ASP A 92 -7.17 -12.41 6.20
CA ASP A 92 -8.10 -11.92 5.17
C ASP A 92 -7.49 -10.84 4.28
N PHE A 93 -6.35 -10.27 4.70
CA PHE A 93 -5.60 -9.29 3.93
C PHE A 93 -4.96 -9.87 2.64
N PHE A 94 -4.74 -11.18 2.58
CA PHE A 94 -4.01 -11.86 1.49
C PHE A 94 -4.93 -12.75 0.66
#